data_AF-A0A7V3RPB9-F1
#
_entry.id   AF-A0A7V3RPB9-F1
#
_cell.length_a   1.000
_cell.length_b   1.000
_cell.length_c   1.000
_cell.angle_alpha   90.00
_cell.angle_beta   90.00
_cell.angle_gamma   90.00
#
_symmetry.space_group_name_H-M   'P 1'
#
loop_
_entity.id
_entity.type
_entity.pdbx_description
1 polymer ?
#
loop_
_entity_poly.entity_id
_entity_poly.type
_entity_poly.pdbx_seq_one_letter_code
_entity_poly.pdbx_strand_id
1 'polypeptide(L)'
;MESWRKVWREGVAPLLSTPGLEALQHALKNDDVRLIQGSTTTPPPLPCVQDWPVEAACALGFCGWQGDGLETVAEVEEFFARTCFEIDQRLGEPAACRWFLNWFDETPRDQMREQLLAEVHRALAQRRSAENGAMAESDSEIAAA
;
A
#
# COMPACT_ATOMS: atom_id res chain seq x y z
N MET A 1 7.67 16.12 -10.22
CA MET A 1 7.01 15.22 -9.25
C MET A 1 8.12 14.58 -8.44
N GLU A 2 8.02 14.56 -7.11
CA GLU A 2 9.01 13.89 -6.25
C GLU A 2 9.05 12.39 -6.59
N SER A 3 10.24 11.78 -6.58
CA SER A 3 10.41 10.38 -7.02
C SER A 3 9.51 9.42 -6.24
N TRP A 4 9.39 9.59 -4.92
CA TRP A 4 8.52 8.76 -4.08
C TRP A 4 7.04 8.87 -4.50
N ARG A 5 6.54 10.07 -4.84
CA ARG A 5 5.15 10.26 -5.30
C ARG A 5 4.90 9.60 -6.64
N LYS A 6 5.88 9.63 -7.53
CA LYS A 6 5.81 8.92 -8.82
C LYS A 6 5.68 7.42 -8.56
N VAL A 7 6.59 6.85 -7.76
CA VAL A 7 6.57 5.41 -7.42
C VAL A 7 5.29 5.03 -6.71
N TRP A 8 4.77 5.87 -5.81
CA TRP A 8 3.48 5.65 -5.18
C TRP A 8 2.35 5.57 -6.21
N ARG A 9 2.22 6.58 -7.07
CA ARG A 9 1.07 6.71 -7.98
C ARG A 9 1.07 5.69 -9.12
N GLU A 10 2.24 5.37 -9.65
CA GLU A 10 2.39 4.53 -10.84
C GLU A 10 2.76 3.07 -10.49
N GLY A 11 3.43 2.86 -9.36
CA GLY A 11 3.87 1.55 -8.89
C GLY A 11 3.01 1.00 -7.76
N VAL A 12 3.01 1.66 -6.60
CA VAL A 12 2.44 1.11 -5.35
C VAL A 12 0.91 1.11 -5.34
N ALA A 13 0.28 2.28 -5.42
CA ALA A 13 -1.17 2.43 -5.23
C ALA A 13 -2.02 1.60 -6.20
N PRO A 14 -1.62 1.38 -7.46
CA PRO A 14 -2.34 0.46 -8.35
C PRO A 14 -2.30 -1.02 -7.96
N LEU A 15 -1.35 -1.44 -7.12
CA LEU A 15 -1.18 -2.83 -6.68
C LEU A 15 -1.92 -3.17 -5.39
N LEU A 16 -2.20 -2.15 -4.56
CA LEU A 16 -2.87 -2.34 -3.28
C LEU A 16 -4.37 -2.57 -3.49
N SER A 17 -5.00 -3.43 -2.69
CA SER A 17 -6.45 -3.59 -2.71
C SER A 17 -7.16 -2.34 -2.16
N THR A 18 -8.48 -2.21 -2.39
CA THR A 18 -9.25 -1.10 -1.79
C THR A 18 -9.28 -1.21 -0.26
N PRO A 19 -9.55 -2.40 0.32
CA PRO A 19 -9.40 -2.61 1.77
C PRO A 19 -8.01 -2.25 2.30
N GLY A 20 -6.94 -2.58 1.58
CA GLY A 20 -5.56 -2.22 1.95
C GLY A 20 -5.36 -0.70 2.03
N LEU A 21 -5.83 0.04 1.02
CA LEU A 21 -5.78 1.50 1.02
C LEU A 21 -6.63 2.12 2.14
N GLU A 22 -7.81 1.56 2.43
CA GLU A 22 -8.67 2.03 3.53
C GLU A 22 -8.05 1.75 4.91
N ALA A 23 -7.46 0.57 5.11
CA ALA A 23 -6.72 0.23 6.31
C ALA A 23 -5.53 1.18 6.53
N LEU A 24 -4.76 1.44 5.47
CA LEU A 24 -3.65 2.40 5.51
C LEU A 24 -4.14 3.84 5.77
N GLN A 25 -5.24 4.26 5.16
CA GLN A 25 -5.87 5.57 5.43
C GLN A 25 -6.18 5.71 6.92
N HIS A 26 -6.83 4.70 7.51
CA HIS A 26 -7.20 4.70 8.92
C HIS A 26 -5.97 4.79 9.82
N ALA A 27 -4.94 3.98 9.54
CA ALA A 27 -3.69 3.95 10.30
C ALA A 27 -2.95 5.30 10.26
N LEU A 28 -2.81 5.87 9.06
CA LEU A 28 -2.16 7.17 8.87
C LEU A 28 -2.93 8.29 9.58
N LYS A 29 -4.26 8.29 9.50
CA LYS A 29 -5.10 9.31 10.15
C LYS A 29 -4.97 9.28 11.68
N ASN A 30 -4.91 8.08 12.27
CA ASN A 30 -4.96 7.90 13.71
C ASN A 30 -3.60 7.73 14.40
N ASP A 31 -2.51 7.85 13.64
CA ASP A 31 -1.15 7.60 14.15
C ASP A 31 -0.97 6.18 14.70
N ASP A 32 -1.50 5.19 14.00
CA ASP A 32 -1.47 3.80 14.47
C ASP A 32 -0.01 3.34 14.65
N VAL A 33 0.34 2.97 15.88
CA VAL A 33 1.68 2.53 16.27
C VAL A 33 2.09 1.22 15.59
N ARG A 34 1.12 0.46 15.07
CA ARG A 34 1.36 -0.77 14.30
C ARG A 34 1.78 -0.49 12.85
N LEU A 35 1.64 0.74 12.37
CA LEU A 35 2.24 1.20 11.12
C LEU A 35 3.64 1.74 11.43
N ILE A 36 4.67 0.95 11.13
CA ILE A 36 6.06 1.23 11.52
C ILE A 36 6.94 1.66 10.34
N GLN A 37 8.07 2.30 10.62
CA GLN A 37 9.12 2.67 9.66
C GLN A 37 10.38 1.85 9.94
N GLY A 38 11.18 1.57 8.91
CA GLY A 38 12.49 0.93 9.01
C GLY A 38 12.48 -0.61 9.09
N SER A 39 11.31 -1.24 8.96
CA SER A 39 11.18 -2.71 8.93
C SER A 39 9.91 -3.15 8.21
N THR A 40 9.93 -4.30 7.53
CA THR A 40 8.74 -4.86 6.87
C THR A 40 7.68 -5.30 7.87
N THR A 41 8.07 -6.04 8.91
CA THR A 41 7.20 -6.62 9.94
C THR A 41 7.84 -6.56 11.33
N THR A 42 6.99 -6.63 12.36
CA THR A 42 7.38 -7.01 13.72
C THR A 42 6.63 -8.30 14.09
N PRO A 43 7.32 -9.37 14.50
CA PRO A 43 8.79 -9.51 14.51
C PRO A 43 9.40 -9.48 13.10
N PRO A 44 10.70 -9.14 12.95
CA PRO A 44 11.38 -9.11 11.65
C PRO A 44 11.32 -10.48 10.95
N PRO A 45 11.35 -10.54 9.61
CA PRO A 45 11.15 -11.75 8.81
C PRO A 45 12.35 -12.71 8.88
N LEU A 46 12.55 -13.34 10.05
CA LEU A 46 13.58 -14.34 10.30
C LEU A 46 13.02 -15.76 10.08
N PRO A 47 13.84 -16.75 9.71
CA PRO A 47 13.36 -18.11 9.48
C PRO A 47 12.65 -18.77 10.68
N CYS A 48 12.99 -18.39 11.91
CA CYS A 48 12.41 -18.98 13.12
C CYS A 48 11.05 -18.41 13.55
N VAL A 49 10.58 -17.32 12.91
CA VAL A 49 9.33 -16.62 13.27
C VAL A 49 8.34 -16.55 12.10
N GLN A 50 8.57 -17.33 11.03
CA GLN A 50 7.76 -17.29 9.81
C GLN A 50 6.26 -17.50 10.07
N ASP A 51 5.92 -18.49 10.92
CA ASP A 51 4.54 -18.81 11.27
C ASP A 51 3.98 -17.96 12.43
N TRP A 52 4.76 -17.00 12.94
CA TRP A 52 4.31 -16.15 14.04
C TRP A 52 3.37 -15.06 13.51
N PRO A 53 2.42 -14.60 14.34
CA PRO A 53 1.54 -13.50 13.96
C PRO A 53 2.35 -12.20 13.76
N VAL A 54 1.89 -11.38 12.82
CA VAL A 54 2.38 -10.00 12.66
C VAL A 54 1.78 -9.09 13.73
N GLU A 55 2.62 -8.26 14.33
CA GLU A 55 2.25 -7.28 15.37
C GLU A 55 2.33 -5.84 14.87
N ALA A 56 3.16 -5.58 13.86
CA ALA A 56 3.30 -4.29 13.17
C ALA A 56 3.90 -4.50 11.77
N ALA A 57 3.69 -3.55 10.85
CA ALA A 57 4.26 -3.62 9.49
C ALA A 57 4.51 -2.24 8.85
N CYS A 58 5.35 -2.18 7.82
CA CYS A 58 5.51 -1.00 6.96
C CYS A 58 4.24 -0.72 6.15
N ALA A 59 4.17 0.40 5.42
CA ALA A 59 2.97 0.74 4.64
C ALA A 59 2.50 -0.36 3.67
N LEU A 60 3.43 -1.06 3.01
CA LEU A 60 3.07 -2.17 2.11
C LEU A 60 2.56 -3.38 2.89
N GLY A 61 3.32 -3.84 3.89
CA GLY A 61 2.94 -5.00 4.70
C GLY A 61 1.65 -4.77 5.47
N PHE A 62 1.40 -3.54 5.95
CA PHE A 62 0.18 -3.16 6.65
C PHE A 62 -1.06 -3.27 5.76
N CYS A 63 -0.94 -2.97 4.46
CA CYS A 63 -2.04 -3.14 3.52
C CYS A 63 -2.40 -4.62 3.35
N GLY A 64 -1.40 -5.50 3.18
CA GLY A 64 -1.63 -6.94 3.12
C GLY A 64 -2.20 -7.51 4.42
N TRP A 65 -1.66 -7.08 5.56
CA TRP A 65 -2.11 -7.53 6.88
C TRP A 65 -3.51 -7.04 7.24
N GLN A 66 -3.69 -5.73 7.40
CA GLN A 66 -4.93 -5.17 7.92
C GLN A 66 -6.01 -4.99 6.85
N GLY A 67 -5.63 -5.01 5.56
CA GLY A 67 -6.58 -4.91 4.44
C GLY A 67 -6.94 -6.25 3.84
N ASP A 68 -5.94 -7.07 3.52
CA ASP A 68 -6.13 -8.34 2.79
C ASP A 68 -6.20 -9.58 3.70
N GLY A 69 -6.03 -9.40 5.02
CA GLY A 69 -6.22 -10.45 6.01
C GLY A 69 -5.06 -11.44 6.12
N LEU A 70 -3.85 -11.08 5.68
CA LEU A 70 -2.65 -11.88 5.94
C LEU A 70 -2.33 -11.88 7.43
N GLU A 71 -1.93 -13.00 8.03
CA GLU A 71 -1.81 -13.10 9.49
C GLU A 71 -0.36 -13.28 9.95
N THR A 72 0.45 -13.98 9.16
CA THR A 72 1.79 -14.43 9.55
C THR A 72 2.91 -13.57 8.97
N VAL A 73 4.08 -13.62 9.63
CA VAL A 73 5.29 -12.95 9.15
C VAL A 73 5.65 -13.39 7.73
N ALA A 74 5.54 -14.69 7.43
CA ALA A 74 5.83 -15.25 6.12
C ALA A 74 4.90 -14.67 5.03
N GLU A 75 3.60 -14.65 5.27
CA GLU A 75 2.60 -14.15 4.32
C GLU A 75 2.81 -12.67 4.00
N VAL A 76 3.07 -11.86 5.03
CA VAL A 76 3.28 -10.41 4.85
C VAL A 76 4.62 -10.12 4.16
N GLU A 77 5.67 -10.88 4.46
CA GLU A 77 6.96 -10.76 3.77
C GLU A 77 6.86 -11.17 2.29
N GLU A 78 6.14 -12.26 1.99
CA GLU A 78 5.90 -12.68 0.61
C GLU A 78 5.09 -11.62 -0.16
N PHE A 79 4.05 -11.07 0.45
CA PHE A 79 3.27 -9.97 -0.11
C PHE A 79 4.16 -8.76 -0.39
N PHE A 80 5.02 -8.38 0.56
CA PHE A 80 5.96 -7.27 0.40
C PHE A 80 6.93 -7.52 -0.76
N ALA A 81 7.56 -8.69 -0.82
CA ALA A 81 8.52 -9.05 -1.85
C ALA A 81 7.88 -9.06 -3.25
N ARG A 82 6.69 -9.65 -3.39
CA ARG A 82 5.92 -9.65 -4.65
C ARG A 82 5.55 -8.23 -5.08
N THR A 83 5.07 -7.41 -4.14
CA THR A 83 4.69 -6.03 -4.44
C THR A 83 5.90 -5.22 -4.91
N CYS A 84 7.05 -5.35 -4.25
CA CYS A 84 8.31 -4.72 -4.67
C CYS A 84 8.71 -5.15 -6.09
N PHE A 85 8.65 -6.44 -6.40
CA PHE A 85 8.94 -6.95 -7.73
C PHE A 85 7.99 -6.36 -8.79
N GLU A 86 6.69 -6.31 -8.51
CA GLU A 86 5.70 -5.76 -9.44
C GLU A 86 5.85 -4.24 -9.65
N ILE A 87 6.26 -3.49 -8.63
CA ILE A 87 6.61 -2.07 -8.76
C ILE A 87 7.75 -1.91 -9.75
N ASP A 88 8.81 -2.72 -9.63
CA ASP A 88 9.96 -2.67 -10.52
C ASP A 88 9.55 -2.99 -11.97
N GLN A 89 8.71 -4.01 -12.18
CA GLN A 89 8.20 -4.36 -13.50
C GLN A 89 7.36 -3.23 -14.12
N ARG A 90 6.47 -2.62 -13.32
CA ARG A 90 5.61 -1.51 -13.78
C ARG A 90 6.40 -0.28 -14.17
N LEU A 91 7.47 0.02 -13.44
CA LEU A 91 8.29 1.22 -13.66
C LEU A 91 9.45 0.98 -14.64
N GLY A 92 9.72 -0.28 -15.01
CA GLY A 92 10.81 -0.64 -15.91
C GLY A 92 12.20 -0.34 -15.34
N GLU A 93 12.32 -0.26 -14.01
CA GLU A 93 13.56 0.08 -13.31
C GLU A 93 13.80 -0.92 -12.17
N PRO A 94 15.00 -1.53 -12.08
CA PRO A 94 15.36 -2.38 -10.95
C PRO A 94 15.36 -1.61 -9.62
N ALA A 95 14.77 -2.21 -8.59
CA ALA A 95 14.61 -1.64 -7.25
C ALA A 95 13.99 -0.23 -7.28
N ALA A 96 13.03 0.01 -8.17
CA ALA A 96 12.26 1.27 -8.23
C ALA A 96 11.48 1.50 -6.93
N CYS A 97 11.03 0.42 -6.25
CA CYS A 97 10.37 0.50 -4.95
C CYS A 97 11.20 1.26 -3.89
N ARG A 98 12.54 1.27 -3.99
CA ARG A 98 13.45 1.97 -3.06
C ARG A 98 13.14 3.46 -2.90
N TRP A 99 12.68 4.11 -3.97
CA TRP A 99 12.38 5.55 -3.92
C TRP A 99 11.23 5.86 -2.98
N PHE A 100 10.24 4.95 -2.90
CA PHE A 100 9.15 5.06 -1.94
C PHE A 100 9.59 4.60 -0.55
N LEU A 101 10.25 3.45 -0.44
CA LEU A 101 10.62 2.87 0.85
C LEU A 101 11.62 3.75 1.61
N ASN A 102 12.68 4.23 0.95
CA ASN A 102 13.65 5.12 1.60
C ASN A 102 12.99 6.42 2.06
N TRP A 103 12.15 7.02 1.22
CA TRP A 103 11.38 8.21 1.62
C TRP A 103 10.48 7.90 2.82
N PHE A 104 9.76 6.79 2.79
CA PHE A 104 8.86 6.39 3.87
C PHE A 104 9.64 6.18 5.16
N ASP A 105 10.81 5.58 5.14
CA ASP A 105 11.61 5.27 6.33
C ASP A 105 12.38 6.48 6.87
N GLU A 106 12.88 7.36 6.00
CA GLU A 106 13.75 8.49 6.39
C GLU A 106 12.98 9.78 6.69
N THR A 107 11.74 9.89 6.23
CA THR A 107 10.90 11.08 6.48
C THR A 107 10.38 11.07 7.93
N PRO A 108 10.44 12.19 8.67
CA PRO A 108 9.83 12.29 9.99
C PRO A 108 8.37 11.82 9.98
N ARG A 109 8.00 11.01 10.98
CA ARG A 109 6.72 10.28 11.02
C ARG A 109 5.50 11.16 10.78
N ASP A 110 5.47 12.34 11.37
CA ASP A 110 4.40 13.33 11.22
C ASP A 110 4.25 13.80 9.76
N GLN A 111 5.38 14.15 9.13
CA GLN A 111 5.43 14.58 7.73
C GLN A 111 5.10 13.44 6.78
N MET A 112 5.65 12.24 7.04
CA MET A 112 5.36 11.03 6.26
C MET A 112 3.86 10.75 6.27
N ARG A 113 3.24 10.78 7.46
CA ARG A 113 1.81 10.50 7.63
C ARG A 113 0.95 11.50 6.88
N GLU A 114 1.21 12.78 7.04
CA GLU A 114 0.45 13.84 6.36
C GLU A 114 0.51 13.70 4.84
N GLN A 115 1.73 13.51 4.30
CA GLN A 115 1.94 13.45 2.86
C GLN A 115 1.42 12.16 2.24
N LEU A 116 1.63 11.01 2.89
CA LEU A 116 1.12 9.74 2.38
C LEU A 116 -0.40 9.67 2.45
N LEU A 117 -1.01 10.22 3.52
CA LEU A 117 -2.47 10.25 3.66
C LEU A 117 -3.14 11.01 2.51
N ALA A 118 -2.53 12.11 2.05
CA ALA A 118 -3.03 12.86 0.89
C ALA A 118 -3.01 12.00 -0.40
N GLU A 119 -1.98 11.19 -0.59
CA GLU A 119 -1.86 10.31 -1.75
C GLU A 119 -2.80 9.08 -1.66
N VAL A 120 -3.04 8.56 -0.45
CA VAL A 120 -4.05 7.51 -0.21
C VAL A 120 -5.45 8.04 -0.49
N HIS A 121 -5.80 9.25 -0.02
CA HIS A 121 -7.07 9.91 -0.34
C HIS A 121 -7.27 10.07 -1.85
N ARG A 122 -6.21 10.49 -2.56
CA ARG A 122 -6.24 10.61 -4.02
C ARG A 122 -6.53 9.26 -4.66
N ALA A 123 -5.83 8.20 -4.27
CA ALA A 123 -6.01 6.86 -4.84
C ALA A 123 -7.45 6.33 -4.61
N LEU A 124 -7.97 6.46 -3.40
CA LEU A 124 -9.34 6.05 -3.06
C LEU A 124 -10.40 6.87 -3.82
N ALA A 125 -10.20 8.18 -3.97
CA ALA A 125 -11.09 9.03 -4.75
C ALA A 125 -11.12 8.63 -6.23
N GLN A 126 -9.98 8.27 -6.81
CA GLN A 126 -9.89 7.80 -8.19
C GLN A 126 -10.66 6.50 -8.41
N ARG A 127 -10.60 5.56 -7.46
CA ARG A 127 -11.35 4.29 -7.54
C ARG A 127 -12.85 4.51 -7.51
N ARG A 128 -13.35 5.32 -6.57
CA ARG A 128 -14.78 5.68 -6.49
C ARG A 128 -15.28 6.34 -7.77
N SER A 129 -14.49 7.22 -8.37
CA SER A 129 -14.85 7.85 -9.65
C SER A 129 -14.90 6.85 -10.80
N ALA A 130 -13.98 5.89 -10.85
CA ALA A 130 -13.96 4.85 -11.88
C ALA A 130 -15.15 3.90 -11.75
N GLU A 131 -15.49 3.48 -10.53
CA GLU A 131 -16.67 2.64 -10.24
C GLU A 131 -17.98 3.33 -10.64
N ASN A 132 -18.13 4.61 -10.30
CA ASN A 132 -19.31 5.40 -10.67
C ASN A 132 -19.43 5.58 -12.20
N GLY A 133 -18.30 5.73 -12.91
CA GLY A 133 -18.29 5.82 -14.37
C GLY A 133 -18.70 4.51 -15.03
N ALA A 134 -18.12 3.38 -14.59
CA ALA A 134 -18.44 2.06 -15.13
C ALA A 134 -19.91 1.65 -14.92
N MET A 135 -20.49 2.00 -13.76
CA MET A 135 -21.91 1.77 -13.48
C MET A 135 -22.81 2.58 -14.43
N ALA A 136 -22.49 3.86 -14.65
CA ALA A 136 -23.25 4.72 -15.54
C ALA A 136 -23.21 4.27 -17.01
N GLU A 137 -22.06 3.76 -17.47
CA GLU A 137 -21.92 3.17 -18.82
C GLU A 137 -22.76 1.89 -18.95
N SER A 138 -22.71 1.00 -17.95
CA SER A 138 -23.49 -0.26 -17.94
C SER A 138 -25.00 -0.01 -17.95
N ASP A 139 -25.49 0.95 -17.16
CA ASP A 139 -26.92 1.32 -17.12
C ASP A 139 -27.39 1.92 -18.47
N SER A 140 -26.49 2.62 -19.18
CA SER A 140 -26.79 3.21 -20.48
C SER A 140 -26.87 2.16 -21.61
N GLU A 141 -26.04 1.11 -21.55
CA GLU A 141 -26.07 0.01 -22.52
C GLU A 141 -27.30 -0.88 -22.34
N ILE A 142 -27.73 -1.13 -21.09
CA ILE A 142 -28.97 -1.88 -20.81
C ILE A 142 -30.21 -1.09 -21.25
N ALA A 143 -30.21 0.24 -21.08
CA ALA A 143 -31.33 1.08 -21.49
C ALA A 143 -31.45 1.25 -23.02
N ALA A 144 -30.40 0.94 -23.78
CA ALA A 144 -30.35 1.05 -25.24
C ALA A 144 -30.67 -0.27 -25.98
N ALA A 145 -30.88 -1.38 -25.26
CA ALA A 145 -31.23 -2.71 -25.78
C ALA A 145 -32.72 -3.02 -25.65
#